data_AF-A0A1V2RKD9-F1
#
_entry.id   AF-A0A1V2RKD9-F1
#
_cell.length_a   1.000
_cell.length_b   1.000
_cell.length_c   1.000
_cell.angle_alpha   90.00
_cell.angle_beta   90.00
_cell.angle_gamma   90.00
#
_symmetry.space_group_name_H-M   'P 1'
#
loop_
_entity.id
_entity.type
_entity.pdbx_description
1 polymer ?
#
loop_
_entity_poly.entity_id
_entity_poly.type
_entity_poly.pdbx_seq_one_letter_code
_entity_poly.pdbx_strand_id
1 'polypeptide(L)'
;MDSHIRPAARLRAFTVTTALALTTAAAVTLGCASDEEPVGREAPPESEPAPSAPSAPGEPSTPEPSAPGEAANGSDIGACLDGTCEVTVSAPTGIPVDGRFGADSVSVSWIADGAVTER
;
A
#
# COMPACT_ATOMS: atom_id res chain seq x y z
N MET A 1 38.66 22.37 34.80
CA MET A 1 40.03 21.82 34.70
C MET A 1 39.93 20.31 34.82
N ASP A 2 40.36 19.60 33.79
CA ASP A 2 40.77 18.18 33.75
C ASP A 2 39.81 17.09 34.27
N SER A 3 39.59 15.94 33.63
CA SER A 3 40.40 15.29 32.61
C SER A 3 39.63 14.18 31.90
N HIS A 4 40.18 13.87 30.73
CA HIS A 4 39.80 12.93 29.70
C HIS A 4 39.48 11.50 30.14
N ILE A 5 38.44 10.92 29.52
CA ILE A 5 38.46 9.51 29.14
C ILE A 5 38.24 9.45 27.62
N ARG A 6 39.33 9.30 26.88
CA ARG A 6 39.32 8.61 25.58
C ARG A 6 39.75 7.17 25.87
N PRO A 7 39.13 6.17 25.24
CA PRO A 7 39.97 5.47 24.26
C PRO A 7 39.24 4.92 23.03
N ALA A 8 40.10 4.72 22.03
CA ALA A 8 40.06 3.67 21.02
C ALA A 8 39.02 3.79 19.90
N ALA A 9 39.48 4.43 18.83
CA ALA A 9 39.26 3.96 17.47
C ALA A 9 39.24 2.42 17.41
N ARG A 10 38.15 1.86 16.89
CA ARG A 10 38.18 0.58 16.19
C ARG A 10 37.48 0.78 14.86
N LEU A 11 38.30 1.02 13.83
CA LEU A 11 37.93 0.81 12.44
C LEU A 11 37.28 -0.58 12.34
N ARG A 12 36.04 -0.64 11.88
CA ARG A 12 35.52 -1.82 11.20
C ARG A 12 35.21 -1.40 9.77
N ALA A 13 36.19 -1.68 8.91
CA ALA A 13 36.04 -1.64 7.47
C ALA A 13 34.87 -2.55 7.09
N PHE A 14 33.77 -1.97 6.63
CA PHE A 14 32.74 -2.72 5.95
C PHE A 14 33.10 -2.72 4.47
N THR A 15 33.65 -3.84 4.03
CA THR A 15 33.82 -4.16 2.62
C THR A 15 32.45 -4.23 1.97
N VAL A 16 32.14 -3.23 1.13
CA VAL A 16 30.98 -3.22 0.25
C VAL A 16 31.26 -4.19 -0.89
N THR A 17 30.66 -5.37 -0.85
CA THR A 17 30.58 -6.28 -2.01
C THR A 17 29.20 -6.13 -2.65
N THR A 18 29.14 -5.24 -3.64
CA THR A 18 28.09 -5.18 -4.66
C THR A 18 28.22 -6.39 -5.59
N ALA A 19 27.13 -7.13 -5.79
CA ALA A 19 27.00 -8.02 -6.94
C ALA A 19 25.57 -7.97 -7.49
N LEU A 20 25.51 -7.39 -8.68
CA LEU A 20 24.39 -7.20 -9.60
C LEU A 20 24.04 -8.53 -10.30
N ALA A 21 22.76 -8.82 -10.55
CA ALA A 21 22.37 -9.75 -11.61
C ALA A 21 21.00 -9.39 -12.20
N LEU A 22 21.04 -8.88 -13.43
CA LEU A 22 19.94 -8.73 -14.39
C LEU A 22 19.70 -10.06 -15.13
N THR A 23 18.44 -10.42 -15.43
CA THR A 23 18.05 -11.40 -16.46
C THR A 23 16.56 -11.22 -16.82
N THR A 24 16.17 -10.62 -17.97
CA THR A 24 15.85 -11.20 -19.33
C THR A 24 14.65 -12.18 -19.34
N ALA A 25 13.72 -12.27 -20.31
CA ALA A 25 13.36 -11.56 -21.55
C ALA A 25 12.01 -12.12 -22.10
N ALA A 26 11.28 -11.29 -22.87
CA ALA A 26 10.48 -11.50 -24.10
C ALA A 26 9.60 -12.77 -24.37
N ALA A 27 8.37 -12.57 -24.87
CA ALA A 27 7.82 -13.24 -26.07
C ALA A 27 6.48 -12.61 -26.56
N VAL A 28 6.46 -12.14 -27.81
CA VAL A 28 5.28 -11.67 -28.58
C VAL A 28 4.77 -12.84 -29.42
N THR A 29 3.45 -13.03 -29.52
CA THR A 29 2.85 -13.85 -30.60
C THR A 29 1.72 -13.08 -31.29
N LEU A 30 2.06 -12.53 -32.46
CA LEU A 30 1.13 -12.20 -33.53
C LEU A 30 0.77 -13.51 -34.25
N GLY A 31 -0.52 -13.82 -34.42
CA GLY A 31 -0.99 -14.92 -35.25
C GLY A 31 -2.28 -14.52 -35.98
N CYS A 32 -2.24 -14.56 -37.32
CA CYS A 32 -3.29 -14.19 -38.26
C CYS A 32 -3.85 -15.42 -39.01
N ALA A 33 -5.05 -15.23 -39.61
CA ALA A 33 -5.64 -15.91 -40.78
C ALA A 33 -6.39 -17.24 -40.48
N SER A 34 -7.53 -17.59 -41.08
CA SER A 34 -8.31 -17.14 -42.27
C SER A 34 -9.82 -17.45 -42.04
N ASP A 35 -10.74 -16.61 -42.51
CA ASP A 35 -11.63 -16.79 -43.69
C ASP A 35 -12.61 -17.98 -43.63
N GLU A 36 -13.89 -17.69 -43.35
CA GLU A 36 -15.05 -18.44 -43.83
C GLU A 36 -16.24 -17.47 -44.01
N GLU A 37 -16.63 -17.21 -45.27
CA GLU A 37 -17.91 -16.64 -45.64
C GLU A 37 -18.92 -17.79 -45.90
N PRO A 38 -20.03 -17.87 -45.15
CA PRO A 38 -21.21 -18.56 -45.63
C PRO A 38 -22.39 -17.60 -45.83
N VAL A 39 -22.95 -17.72 -47.03
CA VAL A 39 -24.15 -17.10 -47.57
C VAL A 39 -25.37 -17.29 -46.66
N GLY A 40 -26.06 -16.19 -46.38
CA GLY A 40 -27.53 -16.12 -46.37
C GLY A 40 -28.25 -16.67 -45.15
N ARG A 41 -28.59 -15.77 -44.21
CA ARG A 41 -29.86 -15.87 -43.50
C ARG A 41 -30.45 -14.49 -43.22
N GLU A 42 -31.62 -14.27 -43.80
CA GLU A 42 -32.53 -13.16 -43.57
C GLU A 42 -32.66 -12.87 -42.06
N ALA A 43 -32.21 -11.69 -41.64
CA ALA A 43 -32.28 -11.27 -40.24
C ALA A 43 -33.70 -10.73 -39.93
N PRO A 44 -34.37 -11.22 -38.87
CA PRO A 44 -35.56 -10.55 -38.34
C PRO A 44 -35.18 -9.16 -37.78
N PRO A 45 -36.11 -8.19 -37.76
CA PRO A 45 -35.83 -6.83 -37.33
C PRO A 45 -35.29 -6.78 -35.89
N GLU A 46 -34.34 -5.85 -35.71
CA GLU A 46 -33.69 -5.44 -34.47
C GLU A 46 -34.62 -5.51 -33.25
N SER A 47 -34.20 -6.30 -32.25
CA SER A 47 -34.60 -6.05 -30.87
C SER A 47 -33.49 -5.22 -30.24
N GLU A 48 -33.68 -3.90 -30.18
CA GLU A 48 -32.85 -3.03 -29.36
C GLU A 48 -32.84 -3.57 -27.91
N PRO A 49 -31.67 -3.78 -27.29
CA PRO A 49 -31.62 -4.08 -25.88
C PRO A 49 -32.17 -2.88 -25.10
N ALA A 50 -33.17 -3.13 -24.27
CA ALA A 50 -33.71 -2.13 -23.36
C ALA A 50 -32.58 -1.49 -22.53
N PRO A 51 -32.65 -0.18 -22.25
CA PRO A 51 -31.65 0.48 -21.42
C PRO A 51 -31.64 -0.17 -20.03
N SER A 52 -30.51 -0.80 -19.69
CA SER A 52 -30.25 -1.28 -18.33
C SER A 52 -30.34 -0.10 -17.38
N ALA A 53 -31.25 -0.20 -16.40
CA ALA A 53 -31.38 0.78 -15.34
C ALA A 53 -30.02 0.98 -14.61
N PRO A 54 -29.71 2.19 -14.11
CA PRO A 54 -28.52 2.40 -13.29
C PRO A 54 -28.57 1.48 -12.07
N SER A 55 -27.50 0.70 -11.85
CA SER A 55 -27.31 -0.04 -10.60
C SER A 55 -27.36 0.96 -9.44
N ALA A 56 -28.20 0.66 -8.45
CA ALA A 56 -28.27 1.45 -7.24
C ALA A 56 -26.86 1.59 -6.61
N PRO A 57 -26.53 2.73 -5.99
CA PRO A 57 -25.31 2.87 -5.21
C PRO A 57 -25.22 1.71 -4.20
N GLY A 58 -24.12 0.97 -4.22
CA GLY A 58 -23.87 -0.09 -3.26
C GLY A 58 -23.95 0.45 -1.84
N GLU A 59 -24.56 -0.33 -0.94
CA GLU A 59 -24.63 0.04 0.47
C GLU A 59 -23.21 0.25 1.02
N PRO A 60 -23.00 1.29 1.85
CA PRO A 60 -21.71 1.50 2.50
C PRO A 60 -21.40 0.27 3.36
N SER A 61 -20.30 -0.42 3.00
CA SER A 61 -19.82 -1.54 3.80
C SER A 61 -19.22 -1.00 5.09
N THR A 62 -19.80 -1.39 6.22
CA THR A 62 -19.18 -1.15 7.54
C THR A 62 -17.87 -1.93 7.59
N PRO A 63 -16.72 -1.29 7.90
CA PRO A 63 -15.47 -2.01 8.05
C PRO A 63 -15.60 -3.03 9.19
N GLU A 64 -15.18 -4.26 8.92
CA GLU A 64 -15.10 -5.31 9.94
C GLU A 64 -14.03 -4.90 10.97
N PRO A 65 -14.26 -5.10 12.28
CA PRO A 65 -13.24 -4.83 13.28
C PRO A 65 -11.99 -5.69 13.02
N SER A 66 -10.83 -5.06 12.91
CA SER A 66 -9.54 -5.74 12.76
C SER A 66 -9.28 -6.68 13.95
N ALA A 67 -8.61 -7.81 13.69
CA ALA A 67 -8.18 -8.68 14.77
C ALA A 67 -7.21 -7.94 15.71
N PRO A 68 -7.18 -8.25 17.02
CA PRO A 68 -6.26 -7.61 17.95
C PRO A 68 -4.81 -7.74 17.47
N GLY A 69 -4.16 -6.60 17.19
CA GLY A 69 -2.78 -6.53 16.72
C GLY A 69 -2.61 -6.38 15.20
N GLU A 70 -3.69 -6.40 14.43
CA GLU A 70 -3.66 -6.09 12.99
C GLU A 70 -4.19 -4.68 12.75
N ALA A 71 -3.30 -3.77 12.38
CA ALA A 71 -3.69 -2.43 12.02
C ALA A 71 -4.42 -2.42 10.67
N ALA A 72 -5.58 -1.76 10.57
CA ALA A 72 -6.38 -1.71 9.33
C ALA A 72 -5.59 -1.25 8.09
N ASN A 73 -4.57 -0.39 8.25
CA ASN A 73 -3.73 0.12 7.17
C ASN A 73 -2.30 -0.41 7.23
N GLY A 74 -2.05 -1.46 8.04
CA GLY A 74 -0.71 -2.03 8.21
C GLY A 74 0.31 -0.99 8.63
N SER A 75 1.39 -0.82 7.88
CA SER A 75 2.42 0.22 8.14
C SER A 75 2.35 1.41 7.18
N ASP A 76 1.23 1.62 6.48
CA ASP A 76 1.06 2.77 5.60
C ASP A 76 0.77 4.06 6.39
N ILE A 77 1.84 4.74 6.78
CA ILE A 77 1.79 5.99 7.53
C ILE A 77 1.07 7.11 6.75
N GLY A 78 1.07 7.06 5.41
CA GLY A 78 0.41 8.06 4.57
C GLY A 78 -1.11 8.01 4.65
N ALA A 79 -1.69 6.86 5.00
CA ALA A 79 -3.13 6.69 5.17
C ALA A 79 -3.71 7.56 6.30
N CYS A 80 -2.86 8.07 7.21
CA CYS A 80 -3.27 8.80 8.40
C CYS A 80 -3.64 10.27 8.19
N LEU A 81 -3.53 10.78 6.96
CA LEU A 81 -3.79 12.18 6.69
C LEU A 81 -5.18 12.64 7.15
N ASP A 82 -6.21 11.80 7.00
CA ASP A 82 -7.57 12.14 7.39
C ASP A 82 -7.89 11.89 8.87
N GLY A 83 -6.95 11.33 9.64
CA GLY A 83 -7.09 11.01 11.06
C GLY A 83 -7.88 9.74 11.39
N THR A 84 -8.21 8.90 10.39
CA THR A 84 -9.02 7.68 10.58
C THR A 84 -8.25 6.38 10.41
N CYS A 85 -6.95 6.47 10.08
CA CYS A 85 -6.10 5.30 9.92
C CYS A 85 -5.90 4.54 11.24
N GLU A 86 -5.52 3.28 11.07
CA GLU A 86 -4.90 2.44 12.09
C GLU A 86 -3.61 1.90 11.49
N VAL A 87 -2.48 2.14 12.14
CA VAL A 87 -1.14 1.73 11.64
C VAL A 87 -0.28 1.06 12.72
N THR A 88 0.54 0.11 12.32
CA THR A 88 1.59 -0.49 13.14
C THR A 88 2.89 0.30 12.98
N VAL A 89 3.42 0.75 14.11
CA VAL A 89 4.69 1.49 14.20
C VAL A 89 5.68 0.69 15.06
N SER A 90 6.87 0.43 14.55
CA SER A 90 7.91 -0.37 15.24
C SER A 90 9.19 0.42 15.55
N ALA A 91 9.28 1.67 15.09
CA ALA A 91 10.40 2.58 15.34
C ALA A 91 9.91 4.03 15.43
N PRO A 92 10.73 4.98 15.94
CA PRO A 92 10.37 6.40 15.94
C PRO A 92 9.94 6.89 14.55
N THR A 93 8.75 7.47 14.46
CA THR A 93 8.05 7.76 13.20
C THR A 93 7.23 9.03 13.30
N GLY A 94 7.24 9.86 12.26
CA GLY A 94 6.30 10.96 12.09
C GLY A 94 5.10 10.52 11.28
N ILE A 95 3.90 10.69 11.84
CA ILE A 95 2.62 10.34 11.23
C ILE A 95 1.97 11.65 10.75
N PRO A 96 1.80 11.86 9.44
CA PRO A 96 1.15 13.06 8.93
C PRO A 96 -0.33 13.04 9.30
N VAL A 97 -0.85 14.21 9.65
CA VAL A 97 -2.29 14.43 9.85
C VAL A 97 -2.66 15.76 9.22
N ASP A 98 -3.89 15.89 8.76
CA ASP A 98 -4.37 17.13 8.16
C ASP A 98 -4.35 18.29 9.17
N GLY A 99 -3.84 19.45 8.76
CA GLY A 99 -3.71 20.63 9.61
C GLY A 99 -5.03 21.12 10.22
N ARG A 100 -6.20 20.70 9.71
CA ARG A 100 -7.52 20.95 10.32
C ARG A 100 -7.63 20.42 11.75
N PHE A 101 -6.78 19.46 12.13
CA PHE A 101 -6.71 18.89 13.48
C PHE A 101 -5.83 19.70 14.43
N GLY A 102 -5.25 20.83 13.98
CA GLY A 102 -4.41 21.72 14.80
C GLY A 102 -2.95 21.28 14.89
N ALA A 103 -2.55 20.25 14.16
CA ALA A 103 -1.18 19.78 13.98
C ALA A 103 -1.02 19.24 12.56
N ASP A 104 0.20 19.32 12.00
CA ASP A 104 0.51 18.73 10.69
C ASP A 104 1.07 17.28 10.82
N SER A 105 1.43 16.88 12.04
CA SER A 105 1.94 15.53 12.32
C SER A 105 1.85 15.15 13.80
N VAL A 106 1.80 13.84 14.06
CA VAL A 106 2.01 13.21 15.36
C VAL A 106 3.36 12.50 15.33
N SER A 107 4.22 12.71 16.32
CA SER A 107 5.55 12.09 16.37
C SER A 107 5.64 11.03 17.45
N VAL A 108 5.97 9.80 17.04
CA VAL A 108 6.41 8.72 17.94
C VAL A 108 7.92 8.85 18.09
N SER A 109 8.39 9.21 19.28
CA SER A 109 9.83 9.46 19.54
C SER A 109 10.57 8.25 20.10
N TRP A 110 9.86 7.34 20.77
CA TRP A 110 10.42 6.14 21.39
C TRP A 110 9.36 5.06 21.53
N ILE A 111 9.77 3.80 21.39
CA ILE A 111 8.94 2.62 21.65
C ILE A 111 9.76 1.73 22.60
N ALA A 112 9.16 1.38 23.73
CA ALA A 112 9.73 0.40 24.66
C ALA A 112 9.11 -0.97 24.39
N ASP A 113 9.83 -2.03 24.75
CA ASP A 113 9.28 -3.39 24.75
C ASP A 113 8.09 -3.47 25.74
N GLY A 114 6.93 -3.92 25.27
CA GLY A 114 5.72 -4.06 26.09
C GLY A 114 4.42 -3.95 25.29
N ALA A 115 3.29 -4.10 25.99
CA ALA A 115 1.96 -3.85 25.43
C ALA A 115 1.37 -2.58 26.04
N VAL A 116 0.64 -1.81 25.23
CA VAL A 116 -0.18 -0.69 25.72
C VAL A 116 -1.51 -1.28 26.20
N THR A 117 -1.85 -1.07 27.48
CA THR A 117 -3.15 -1.46 28.04
C THR A 117 -3.95 -0.23 28.38
N GLU A 118 -5.17 -0.13 27.87
CA GLU A 118 -6.13 0.92 28.24
C GLU A 118 -6.58 0.65 29.69
N ARG A 119 -6.59 1.69 30.54
CA ARG A 119 -7.00 1.57 31.95
C ARG A 119 -8.42 2.03 32.18
#